data_AF-A0A437QFB9-F1
#
_entry.id   AF-A0A437QFB9-F1
#
_cell.length_a   1.000
_cell.length_b   1.000
_cell.length_c   1.000
_cell.angle_alpha   90.00
_cell.angle_beta   90.00
_cell.angle_gamma   90.00
#
_symmetry.space_group_name_H-M   'P 1'
#
loop_
_entity.id
_entity.type
_entity.pdbx_description
1 polymer ?
#
loop_
_entity_poly.entity_id
_entity_poly.type
_entity_poly.pdbx_seq_one_letter_code
_entity_poly.pdbx_strand_id
1 'polypeptide(L)' 'MDKTPCQRNCCLDHDDICLGCGRSLTEICGWHQADAAQKEQMLVQAEQRLIAKKRPAAVVHSDQASHSDQASRGKPS' A
#
# COMPACT_ATOMS: atom_id res chain seq x y z
N MET A 1 5.76 15.52 18.80
CA MET A 1 5.81 14.22 18.07
C MET A 1 4.57 14.11 17.21
N ASP A 2 4.56 14.87 16.12
CA ASP A 2 3.48 14.87 15.14
C ASP A 2 3.56 13.56 14.36
N LYS A 3 2.52 12.72 14.49
CA LYS A 3 2.42 11.42 13.82
C LYS A 3 2.37 11.63 12.31
N THR A 4 3.52 11.75 11.66
CA THR A 4 3.64 11.47 10.22
C THR A 4 3.54 9.96 10.05
N PRO A 5 2.48 9.42 9.41
CA PRO A 5 2.33 7.99 9.21
C PRO A 5 3.23 7.50 8.07
N CYS A 6 4.50 7.93 8.02
CA CYS A 6 5.48 7.41 7.07
C CYS A 6 5.97 6.06 7.60
N GLN A 7 5.39 4.97 7.10
CA GLN A 7 5.75 3.60 7.50
C GLN A 7 7.14 3.15 6.97
N ARG A 8 7.96 4.07 6.45
CA ARG A 8 9.29 3.83 5.83
C ARG A 8 9.35 2.69 4.80
N ASN A 9 8.20 2.26 4.29
CA ASN A 9 8.06 1.27 3.24
C ASN A 9 7.64 1.95 1.92
N CYS A 10 8.12 3.17 1.69
CA CYS A 10 7.74 4.00 0.56
C CYS A 10 8.64 3.68 -0.63
N CYS A 11 8.16 2.86 -1.57
CA CYS A 11 8.72 2.79 -2.91
C CYS A 11 8.13 3.95 -3.71
N LEU A 12 8.96 4.93 -4.07
CA LEU A 12 8.58 5.97 -5.02
C LEU A 12 8.64 5.39 -6.44
N ASP A 13 7.78 5.86 -7.33
CA ASP A 13 7.87 5.57 -8.76
C ASP A 13 8.76 6.59 -9.49
N HIS A 14 8.75 6.54 -10.82
CA HIS A 14 9.55 7.43 -11.66
C HIS A 14 9.13 8.91 -11.55
N ASP A 15 7.91 9.19 -11.10
CA ASP A 15 7.39 10.54 -10.91
C ASP A 15 7.56 10.99 -9.44
N ASP A 16 8.41 10.30 -8.67
CA ASP A 16 8.62 10.52 -7.24
C ASP A 16 7.33 10.38 -6.41
N ILE A 17 6.34 9.61 -6.89
CA ILE A 17 5.09 9.36 -6.17
C ILE A 17 5.22 8.08 -5.36
N CYS A 18 4.93 8.15 -4.07
CA CYS A 18 4.90 6.99 -3.19
C CYS A 18 3.76 6.05 -3.59
N LEU A 19 4.11 4.82 -3.96
CA LEU A 19 3.14 3.79 -4.35
C LEU A 19 2.23 3.35 -3.20
N GLY A 20 2.66 3.54 -1.95
CA GLY A 20 1.88 3.17 -0.76
C GLY A 20 0.90 4.24 -0.30
N CYS A 21 1.30 5.52 -0.34
CA CYS A 21 0.49 6.62 0.20
C CYS A 21 0.07 7.69 -0.81
N GLY A 22 0.52 7.60 -2.07
CA GLY A 22 0.15 8.52 -3.15
C GLY A 22 0.76 9.92 -3.07
N ARG A 23 1.53 10.25 -2.02
CA ARG A 23 2.22 11.54 -1.88
C ARG A 23 3.49 11.60 -2.72
N SER A 24 3.82 12.77 -3.23
CA SER A 24 5.09 13.01 -3.90
C SER A 24 6.24 13.18 -2.90
N LEU A 25 7.49 12.99 -3.35
CA LEU A 25 8.67 13.25 -2.53
C LEU A 25 8.69 14.69 -2.00
N THR A 26 8.31 15.67 -2.82
CA THR A 26 8.23 17.08 -2.41
C THR A 26 7.23 17.30 -1.28
N GLU A 27 6.05 16.67 -1.35
CA GLU A 27 5.04 16.74 -0.30
C GLU A 27 5.50 16.04 0.99
N ILE A 28 6.21 14.91 0.87
CA ILE A 28 6.78 14.17 2.00
C ILE A 28 7.84 15.02 2.71
N CYS A 29 8.76 15.63 1.97
CA CYS A 29 9.81 16.51 2.51
C CYS A 29 9.23 17.82 3.07
N GLY A 30 8.21 18.37 2.43
CA GLY A 30 7.54 19.62 2.83
C GLY A 30 6.55 19.46 3.98
N TRP A 31 6.17 18.24 4.36
CA TRP A 31 5.08 18.00 5.30
C TRP A 31 5.22 18.72 6.65
N HIS A 32 6.42 18.74 7.23
CA HIS A 32 6.63 19.39 8.52
C HIS A 32 6.49 20.91 8.47
N GLN A 33 6.73 21.51 7.29
CA GLN A 33 6.62 22.95 7.06
C GLN A 33 5.24 23.37 6.55
N ALA A 34 4.43 22.40 6.10
CA ALA A 34 3.08 22.65 5.61
C ALA A 34 2.12 23.01 6.75
N ASP A 35 1.24 23.98 6.49
CA ASP A 35 0.12 24.32 7.38
C ASP A 35 -0.99 23.26 7.32
N ALA A 36 -2.03 23.41 8.15
CA ALA A 36 -3.12 22.44 8.23
C ALA A 36 -3.89 22.29 6.90
N ALA A 37 -4.13 23.40 6.19
CA ALA A 37 -4.88 23.40 4.94
C ALA A 37 -4.05 22.75 3.82
N GLN A 38 -2.75 23.04 3.76
CA GLN A 38 -1.81 22.43 2.83
C GLN A 38 -1.69 20.92 3.08
N LYS A 39 -1.63 20.49 4.34
CA LYS A 39 -1.61 19.08 4.71
C LYS A 39 -2.86 18.35 4.24
N GLU A 40 -4.03 18.96 4.44
CA GLU A 40 -5.30 18.41 3.97
C GLU A 40 -5.34 18.29 2.43
N GLN A 41 -4.93 19.35 1.74
CA GLN A 41 -4.82 19.36 0.28
C GLN A 41 -3.91 18.24 -0.24
N MET A 42 -2.73 18.06 0.37
CA MET A 42 -1.78 17.02 0.00
C MET A 42 -2.36 15.61 0.18
N LEU A 43 -3.14 15.38 1.24
CA LEU A 43 -3.79 14.10 1.48
C LEU A 43 -4.88 13.81 0.43
N VAL A 44 -5.71 14.80 0.11
CA VAL A 44 -6.76 14.67 -0.92
C VAL A 44 -6.14 14.37 -2.29
N GLN A 45 -5.10 15.11 -2.68
CA GLN A 45 -4.42 14.88 -3.96
C GLN A 45 -3.73 13.52 -4.01
N ALA A 46 -3.14 13.08 -2.90
CA ALA A 46 -2.50 11.77 -2.82
C ALA A 46 -3.49 10.63 -3.00
N GLU A 47 -4.68 10.74 -2.40
CA GLU A 47 -5.77 9.77 -2.59
C GLU A 47 -6.25 9.74 -4.04
N GLN A 48 -6.44 10.90 -4.66
CA GLN A 48 -6.81 11.00 -6.08
C GLN A 48 -5.78 10.31 -6.99
N ARG A 49 -4.48 10.50 -6.73
CA ARG A 49 -3.40 9.83 -7.49
C ARG A 49 -3.43 8.32 -7.32
N LEU A 50 -3.70 7.80 -6.13
CA LEU A 50 -3.85 6.36 -5.90
C LEU A 50 -5.06 5.78 -6.64
N ILE A 51 -6.18 6.48 -6.64
CA ILE A 51 -7.39 6.07 -7.38
C ILE A 51 -7.09 6.07 -8.89
N ALA A 52 -6.44 7.11 -9.40
CA ALA A 52 -6.10 7.23 -10.82
C ALA A 52 -5.11 6.15 -11.29
N LYS A 53 -4.12 5.78 -10.46
CA LYS A 53 -3.15 4.71 -10.76
C LYS A 53 -3.77 3.31 -10.64
N LYS A 54 -4.88 3.16 -9.89
CA LYS A 54 -5.68 1.93 -9.86
C LYS A 54 -6.54 1.79 -11.14
N ARG A 55 -5.92 1.35 -12.25
CA ARG A 55 -6.61 0.56 -13.29
C ARG A 55 -6.52 -0.95 -12.94
N PRO A 56 -7.49 -1.79 -13.31
CA PRO A 56 -8.15 -2.69 -12.36
C PRO A 56 -7.50 -4.07 -12.13
N ALA A 57 -7.61 -4.53 -10.88
CA ALA A 57 -8.00 -5.87 -10.42
C ALA A 57 -7.51 -7.13 -11.16
N ALA A 58 -6.29 -7.61 -10.88
CA ALA A 58 -5.91 -9.02 -11.01
C ALA A 58 -4.54 -9.31 -10.36
N VAL A 59 -4.46 -9.31 -9.03
CA VAL A 59 -3.52 -10.24 -8.38
C VAL A 59 -4.38 -11.34 -7.77
N VAL A 60 -4.48 -12.39 -8.58
CA VAL A 60 -4.78 -13.75 -8.15
C VAL A 60 -3.83 -14.11 -7.01
N HIS A 61 -4.25 -13.91 -5.77
CA HIS A 61 -3.75 -14.71 -4.67
C HIS A 61 -4.57 -16.01 -4.66
N SER A 62 -4.35 -16.83 -5.68
CA SER A 62 -4.63 -18.26 -5.58
C SER A 62 -3.54 -18.85 -4.70
N ASP A 63 -3.81 -18.97 -3.40
CA ASP A 63 -3.21 -20.05 -2.63
C ASP A 63 -4.32 -20.69 -1.79
N GLN A 64 -5.03 -21.59 -2.46
CA GLN A 64 -5.85 -22.57 -1.75
C GLN A 64 -4.88 -23.44 -0.94
N ALA A 65 -4.73 -23.14 0.35
CA ALA A 65 -4.32 -24.14 1.31
C ALA A 65 -5.49 -25.13 1.53
N SER A 66 -5.82 -25.89 0.49
CA SER A 66 -6.68 -27.07 0.54
C SER A 66 -5.78 -28.30 0.58
N HIS A 67 -5.13 -28.55 1.71
CA HIS A 67 -4.60 -29.88 2.01
C HIS A 67 -5.65 -30.66 2.81
N SER A 68 -6.65 -31.14 2.07
CA SER A 68 -7.51 -32.23 2.49
C SER A 68 -6.92 -33.51 1.92
N ASP A 69 -5.83 -34.03 2.51
CA ASP A 69 -5.37 -35.38 2.16
C ASP A 69 -5.79 -36.38 3.23
N GLN A 70 -6.84 -37.08 2.84
CA GLN A 70 -7.52 -38.15 3.55
C GLN A 70 -6.65 -39.41 3.47
N ALA A 71 -5.71 -39.58 4.40
CA ALA A 71 -4.99 -40.84 4.54
C ALA A 71 -5.84 -41.89 5.28
N SER A 72 -6.85 -42.44 4.60
CA SER A 72 -7.30 -43.81 4.87
C SER A 72 -6.40 -44.77 4.10
N ARG A 73 -5.52 -45.47 4.81
CA ARG A 73 -5.06 -46.83 4.49
C ARG A 73 -4.25 -47.38 5.66
N GLY A 74 -4.77 -48.45 6.26
CA GLY A 74 -4.21 -49.11 7.42
C GLY A 74 -2.82 -49.69 7.18
N LYS A 75 -2.16 -50.01 8.29
CA LYS A 75 -0.92 -50.77 8.30
C LYS A 75 -1.07 -51.90 9.33
N PRO A 76 -1.09 -53.16 8.90
CA PRO A 76 -1.03 -54.30 9.81
C PRO A 76 0.44 -54.55 10.19
N SER A 77 0.70 -54.82 11.47
CA SER A 77 1.57 -55.91 11.94
C SER A 77 1.52 -56.02 13.46
#